data_AF-A0A9E1WD71-F1
#
_entry.id   AF-A0A9E1WD71-F1
#
_cell.length_a   1.000
_cell.length_b   1.000
_cell.length_c   1.000
_cell.angle_alpha   90.00
_cell.angle_beta   90.00
_cell.angle_gamma   90.00
#
_symmetry.space_group_name_H-M   'P 1'
#
loop_
_entity.id
_entity.type
_entity.pdbx_description
1 polymer ?
#
loop_
_entity_poly.entity_id
_entity_poly.type
_entity_poly.pdbx_seq_one_letter_code
_entity_poly.pdbx_strand_id
1 'polypeptide(L)'
;MAKTGLDGHWRGPTIVARALRDAGFEVIMIGMATTAEIVAAAIDEDVDLVGLNIGGHIDVALRAVDAVQSAAPDMPIFAGGTIPPHACKQLEAKGLEVFPPGSMLTDIVDSANRLTGLSPAQ
;
A
#
# COMPACT_ATOMS: atom_id res chain seq x y z
N MET A 1 -4.97 0.38 4.09
CA MET A 1 -4.26 1.51 3.44
C MET A 1 -3.66 2.43 4.51
N ALA A 2 -2.35 2.63 4.49
CA ALA A 2 -1.63 3.47 5.45
C ALA A 2 -0.73 4.50 4.76
N LYS A 3 -0.54 5.67 5.38
CA LYS A 3 0.37 6.71 4.91
C LYS A 3 1.61 6.75 5.80
N THR A 4 2.79 6.56 5.21
CA THR A 4 4.07 6.45 5.95
C THR A 4 4.75 7.80 6.23
N GLY A 5 4.19 8.91 5.76
CA GLY A 5 4.75 10.25 5.88
C GLY A 5 3.78 11.28 6.44
N LEU A 6 4.31 12.27 7.15
CA LEU A 6 3.57 13.40 7.75
C LEU A 6 3.46 14.59 6.78
N ASP A 7 3.14 14.34 5.51
CA ASP A 7 2.89 15.39 4.53
C ASP A 7 1.38 15.57 4.29
N GLY A 8 0.93 16.81 4.07
CA GLY A 8 -0.50 17.13 3.91
C GLY A 8 -1.16 16.60 2.63
N HIS A 9 -0.46 15.80 1.82
CA HIS A 9 -0.99 15.32 0.54
C HIS A 9 -1.81 14.05 0.69
N TRP A 10 -3.13 14.22 0.64
CA TRP A 10 -4.11 13.14 0.75
C TRP A 10 -4.81 12.79 -0.56
N ARG A 11 -4.58 13.56 -1.62
CA ARG A 11 -5.26 13.37 -2.91
C ARG A 11 -5.04 11.97 -3.48
N GLY A 12 -3.77 11.55 -3.61
CA GLY A 12 -3.40 10.23 -4.12
C GLY A 12 -4.08 9.08 -3.37
N PRO A 13 -3.84 8.91 -2.05
CA PRO A 13 -4.38 7.78 -1.31
C PRO A 13 -5.92 7.81 -1.24
N THR A 14 -6.56 8.97 -1.24
CA THR A 14 -8.04 9.07 -1.28
C THR A 14 -8.60 8.57 -2.60
N ILE A 15 -7.97 8.94 -3.72
CA ILE A 15 -8.42 8.50 -5.06
C ILE A 15 -8.18 7.00 -5.23
N VAL A 16 -7.04 6.47 -4.78
CA VAL A 16 -6.74 5.02 -4.82
C VAL A 16 -7.72 4.24 -3.94
N ALA A 17 -7.97 4.69 -2.72
CA ALA A 17 -8.95 4.04 -1.84
C ALA A 17 -10.35 4.02 -2.45
N ARG A 18 -10.75 5.08 -3.14
CA ARG A 18 -12.01 5.12 -3.88
C ARG A 18 -12.02 4.09 -5.03
N ALA A 19 -10.97 4.05 -5.85
CA ALA A 19 -10.89 3.10 -6.97
C ALA A 19 -10.97 1.64 -6.50
N LEU A 20 -10.30 1.30 -5.40
CA LEU A 20 -10.38 -0.03 -4.78
C LEU A 20 -11.81 -0.34 -4.29
N ARG A 21 -12.47 0.61 -3.61
CA ARG A 21 -13.87 0.44 -3.19
C ARG A 21 -14.83 0.28 -4.37
N ASP A 22 -14.65 1.07 -5.43
CA ASP A 22 -15.44 0.96 -6.65
C ASP A 22 -15.25 -0.41 -7.34
N ALA A 23 -14.09 -1.06 -7.11
CA ALA A 23 -13.79 -2.41 -7.56
C ALA A 23 -14.23 -3.53 -6.60
N GLY A 24 -14.90 -3.20 -5.49
CA GLY A 24 -15.46 -4.17 -4.55
C GLY A 24 -14.59 -4.47 -3.32
N PHE A 25 -13.44 -3.82 -3.16
CA PHE A 25 -12.61 -3.98 -1.96
C PHE A 25 -13.21 -3.22 -0.77
N GLU A 26 -13.24 -3.85 0.40
CA GLU A 26 -13.32 -3.10 1.65
C GLU A 26 -11.98 -2.42 1.93
N VAL A 27 -11.99 -1.11 2.20
CA VAL A 27 -10.76 -0.34 2.38
C VAL A 27 -10.76 0.38 3.70
N ILE A 28 -9.93 -0.12 4.61
CA ILE A 28 -9.59 0.50 5.90
C ILE A 28 -8.47 1.52 5.68
N MET A 29 -8.75 2.78 6.01
CA MET A 29 -7.80 3.89 5.89
C MET A 29 -7.36 4.31 7.30
N ILE A 30 -6.18 3.88 7.73
CA ILE A 30 -5.67 4.19 9.09
C ILE A 30 -4.96 5.56 9.17
N GLY A 31 -4.86 6.28 8.04
CA GLY A 31 -4.26 7.61 8.01
C GLY A 31 -2.74 7.59 8.10
N MET A 32 -2.18 8.61 8.76
CA MET A 32 -0.74 8.71 9.03
C MET A 32 -0.43 7.76 10.16
N ALA A 33 0.36 6.72 9.89
CA ALA A 33 0.59 5.65 10.83
C ALA A 33 2.09 5.38 10.96
N THR A 34 2.52 5.13 12.18
CA THR A 34 3.83 4.58 12.50
C THR A 34 3.93 3.13 12.02
N THR A 35 5.15 2.60 11.89
CA THR A 35 5.38 1.19 11.56
C THR A 35 4.63 0.25 12.51
N ALA A 36 4.60 0.54 13.81
CA ALA A 36 3.90 -0.30 14.78
C ALA A 36 2.38 -0.29 14.56
N GLU A 37 1.80 0.87 14.28
CA GLU A 37 0.36 0.98 13.98
C GLU A 37 -0.01 0.29 12.66
N ILE A 38 0.86 0.34 11.65
CA ILE A 38 0.65 -0.37 10.38
C ILE A 38 0.62 -1.88 10.62
N VAL A 39 1.58 -2.41 11.39
CA VAL A 39 1.65 -3.85 11.71
C VAL A 39 0.44 -4.27 12.54
N ALA A 40 0.09 -3.51 13.58
CA ALA A 40 -1.08 -3.79 14.41
C ALA A 40 -2.36 -3.81 13.56
N ALA A 41 -2.60 -2.79 12.74
CA ALA A 41 -3.78 -2.75 11.89
C ALA A 41 -3.81 -3.88 10.85
N ALA A 42 -2.66 -4.30 10.30
CA ALA A 42 -2.63 -5.41 9.36
C ALA A 42 -3.02 -6.75 10.01
N ILE A 43 -2.68 -6.95 11.28
CA ILE A 43 -2.97 -8.18 12.03
C ILE A 43 -4.37 -8.12 12.64
N ASP A 44 -4.69 -7.04 13.34
CA ASP A 44 -5.92 -6.90 14.11
C ASP A 44 -7.16 -6.84 13.20
N GLU A 45 -7.02 -6.26 12.01
CA GLU A 45 -8.10 -6.19 11.01
C GLU A 45 -8.08 -7.36 10.01
N ASP A 46 -7.15 -8.32 10.15
CA ASP A 46 -7.00 -9.52 9.30
C ASP A 46 -7.09 -9.20 7.80
N VAL A 47 -6.30 -8.24 7.34
CA VAL A 47 -6.42 -7.71 5.96
C VAL A 47 -5.80 -8.65 4.93
N ASP A 48 -6.38 -8.72 3.74
CA ASP A 48 -5.80 -9.48 2.63
C ASP A 48 -4.65 -8.76 1.91
N LEU A 49 -4.52 -7.44 2.09
CA LEU A 49 -3.56 -6.61 1.36
C LEU A 49 -3.23 -5.31 2.11
N VAL A 50 -1.95 -5.01 2.22
CA VAL A 50 -1.47 -3.72 2.75
C VAL A 50 -1.07 -2.78 1.61
N GLY A 51 -1.80 -1.68 1.45
CA GLY A 51 -1.38 -0.58 0.58
C GLY A 51 -0.69 0.55 1.34
N LEU A 52 0.54 0.88 0.95
CA LEU A 52 1.35 1.95 1.55
C LEU A 52 1.40 3.18 0.65
N ASN A 53 0.94 4.32 1.15
CA ASN A 53 1.16 5.62 0.52
C ASN A 53 2.41 6.30 1.09
N ILE A 54 3.45 6.43 0.28
CA ILE A 54 4.72 7.04 0.60
C ILE A 54 4.70 8.51 0.18
N GLY A 55 4.89 9.42 1.14
CA GLY A 55 4.91 10.87 0.93
C GLY A 55 6.14 11.57 1.50
N GLY A 56 7.22 10.82 1.74
CA GLY A 56 8.40 11.34 2.42
C GLY A 56 9.55 10.33 2.47
N HIS A 57 10.07 10.07 3.66
CA HIS A 57 11.26 9.25 3.87
C HIS A 57 11.03 7.78 3.49
N ILE A 58 11.73 7.33 2.43
CA ILE A 58 11.71 5.95 1.95
C ILE A 58 12.12 4.94 3.04
N ASP A 59 13.07 5.31 3.91
CA ASP A 59 13.54 4.45 5.00
C ASP A 59 12.41 4.02 5.94
N VAL A 60 11.42 4.90 6.16
CA VAL A 60 10.25 4.58 7.00
C VAL A 60 9.37 3.56 6.30
N ALA A 61 9.16 3.70 4.99
CA ALA A 61 8.38 2.74 4.22
C ALA A 61 9.08 1.38 4.14
N LEU A 62 10.40 1.34 3.90
CA LEU A 62 11.16 0.08 3.88
C LEU A 62 11.10 -0.64 5.23
N ARG A 63 11.22 0.08 6.35
CA ARG A 63 11.04 -0.49 7.69
C ARG A 63 9.62 -0.99 7.93
N ALA A 64 8.61 -0.27 7.44
CA ALA A 64 7.23 -0.72 7.55
C ALA A 64 6.99 -2.03 6.79
N VAL A 65 7.53 -2.14 5.57
CA VAL A 65 7.49 -3.38 4.77
C VAL A 65 8.14 -4.53 5.52
N ASP A 66 9.38 -4.33 6.00
CA ASP A 66 10.11 -5.37 6.73
C ASP A 66 9.38 -5.82 8.01
N ALA A 67 8.78 -4.87 8.73
CA ALA A 67 8.04 -5.17 9.95
C ALA A 67 6.74 -5.93 9.67
N VAL A 68 5.98 -5.54 8.64
CA VAL A 68 4.76 -6.27 8.23
C VAL A 68 5.13 -7.68 7.80
N GLN A 69 6.12 -7.85 6.91
CA GLN A 69 6.55 -9.17 6.44
C GLN A 69 7.16 -10.03 7.56
N SER A 70 7.81 -9.42 8.56
CA SER A 70 8.29 -10.18 9.72
C SER A 70 7.16 -10.71 10.60
N ALA A 71 6.02 -10.00 10.67
CA ALA A 71 4.88 -10.40 11.47
C ALA A 71 3.90 -11.31 10.68
N ALA A 72 3.76 -11.07 9.39
CA ALA A 72 2.93 -11.81 8.44
C ALA A 72 3.72 -12.03 7.12
N PRO A 73 4.51 -13.11 7.02
CA PRO A 73 5.44 -13.35 5.90
C PRO A 73 4.82 -13.33 4.51
N ASP A 74 3.58 -13.81 4.40
CA ASP A 74 2.87 -13.94 3.13
C ASP A 74 1.92 -12.76 2.85
N MET A 75 1.93 -11.71 3.70
CA MET A 75 1.08 -10.53 3.53
C MET A 75 1.50 -9.76 2.27
N PRO A 76 0.65 -9.65 1.24
CA PRO A 76 0.99 -8.88 0.07
C PRO A 76 0.99 -7.38 0.40
N ILE A 77 1.92 -6.66 -0.22
CA ILE A 77 2.09 -5.23 -0.03
C ILE A 77 2.27 -4.55 -1.39
N PHE A 78 1.56 -3.45 -1.62
CA PHE A 78 1.87 -2.53 -2.71
C PHE A 78 2.21 -1.15 -2.17
N ALA A 79 3.02 -0.41 -2.92
CA ALA A 79 3.44 0.94 -2.57
C ALA A 79 2.97 1.94 -3.62
N GLY A 80 2.60 3.14 -3.20
CA GLY A 80 2.30 4.24 -4.11
C GLY A 80 2.62 5.59 -3.48
N GLY A 81 2.38 6.67 -4.23
CA GLY A 81 2.63 8.03 -3.78
C GLY A 81 3.84 8.66 -4.47
N THR A 82 4.43 9.68 -3.88
CA THR A 82 5.52 10.45 -4.49
C THR A 82 6.85 9.75 -4.23
N ILE A 83 7.17 8.75 -5.05
CA ILE A 83 8.33 7.88 -4.88
C ILE A 83 9.38 8.22 -5.97
N PRO A 84 10.63 8.58 -5.60
CA PRO A 84 11.67 8.82 -6.58
C PRO A 84 12.14 7.50 -7.23
N PRO A 85 12.67 7.51 -8.48
CA PRO A 85 12.98 6.30 -9.22
C PRO A 85 13.92 5.30 -8.52
N HIS A 86 14.89 5.79 -7.74
CA HIS A 86 15.78 4.91 -6.98
C HIS A 86 15.05 4.16 -5.85
N ALA A 87 14.07 4.81 -5.23
CA ALA A 87 13.24 4.24 -4.18
C ALA A 87 12.25 3.22 -4.74
N CYS A 88 11.70 3.46 -5.95
CA CYS A 88 10.90 2.44 -6.65
C CYS A 88 11.70 1.14 -6.78
N LYS A 89 12.94 1.21 -7.27
CA LYS A 89 13.82 0.04 -7.41
C LYS A 89 14.08 -0.68 -6.09
N GLN A 90 14.19 0.05 -4.97
CA GLN A 90 14.39 -0.55 -3.65
C GLN A 90 13.15 -1.31 -3.16
N LEU A 91 11.96 -0.77 -3.42
CA LEU A 91 10.68 -1.41 -3.07
C LEU A 91 10.40 -2.61 -3.98
N GLU A 92 10.64 -2.47 -5.28
CA GLU A 92 10.55 -3.55 -6.26
C GLU A 92 11.51 -4.71 -5.92
N ALA A 93 12.72 -4.40 -5.47
CA ALA A 93 13.68 -5.42 -5.01
C ALA A 93 13.21 -6.18 -3.74
N LYS A 94 12.23 -5.64 -3.00
CA LYS A 94 11.54 -6.32 -1.90
C LYS A 94 10.28 -7.08 -2.35
N GLY A 95 10.01 -7.13 -3.66
CA GLY A 95 8.86 -7.81 -4.24
C GLY A 95 7.57 -6.99 -4.25
N LEU A 96 7.64 -5.69 -3.98
CA LEU A 96 6.45 -4.83 -4.00
C LEU A 96 6.14 -4.37 -5.42
N GLU A 97 4.85 -4.31 -5.75
CA GLU A 97 4.37 -3.53 -6.87
C GLU A 97 4.31 -2.04 -6.49
N VAL A 98 4.87 -1.18 -7.34
CA VAL A 98 5.09 0.25 -7.02
C VAL A 98 4.39 1.15 -8.03
N PHE A 99 3.59 2.08 -7.50
CA PHE A 99 2.74 2.99 -8.27
C PHE A 99 3.12 4.46 -8.01
N PRO A 100 4.17 4.97 -8.68
CA PRO A 100 4.57 6.38 -8.58
C PRO A 100 3.53 7.32 -9.22
N PRO A 101 3.68 8.66 -9.12
CA PRO A 101 2.72 9.60 -9.69
C PRO A 101 2.56 9.38 -11.20
N GLY A 102 1.32 9.33 -11.67
CA GLY A 102 0.97 9.05 -13.06
C GLY A 102 0.59 7.60 -13.36
N SER A 103 0.73 6.69 -12.40
CA SER A 103 0.21 5.31 -12.52
C SER A 103 -1.30 5.30 -12.72
N MET A 104 -1.81 4.37 -13.54
CA MET A 104 -3.25 4.25 -13.77
C MET A 104 -3.93 3.59 -12.57
N LEU A 105 -5.14 4.04 -12.24
CA LEU A 105 -5.93 3.44 -11.16
C LEU A 105 -6.32 1.99 -11.49
N THR A 106 -6.53 1.69 -12.78
CA THR A 106 -6.80 0.33 -13.26
C THR A 106 -5.66 -0.61 -12.93
N ASP A 107 -4.40 -0.18 -13.10
CA ASP A 107 -3.24 -1.02 -12.82
C ASP A 107 -3.13 -1.35 -11.31
N ILE A 108 -3.49 -0.39 -10.45
CA ILE A 108 -3.52 -0.58 -9.00
C ILE A 108 -4.63 -1.57 -8.61
N VAL A 109 -5.81 -1.45 -9.21
CA VAL A 109 -6.93 -2.38 -8.97
C VAL A 109 -6.61 -3.78 -9.46
N ASP A 110 -6.05 -3.92 -10.66
CA ASP A 110 -5.64 -5.20 -11.24
C ASP A 110 -4.54 -5.87 -10.40
N SER A 111 -3.62 -5.07 -9.85
CA SER A 111 -2.63 -5.51 -8.88
C SER A 111 -3.28 -6.03 -7.60
N ALA A 112 -4.21 -5.28 -7.01
CA ALA A 112 -4.91 -5.69 -5.79
C ALA A 112 -5.68 -7.01 -5.99
N ASN A 113 -6.39 -7.16 -7.11
CA ASN A 113 -7.09 -8.40 -7.46
C ASN A 113 -6.12 -9.60 -7.57
N ARG A 114 -5.00 -9.41 -8.29
CA ARG A 114 -3.99 -10.46 -8.44
C ARG A 114 -3.35 -10.85 -7.12
N LEU A 115 -3.01 -9.88 -6.27
CA LEU A 115 -2.35 -10.10 -4.99
C LEU A 115 -3.26 -10.77 -3.96
N THR A 116 -4.56 -10.48 -4.00
CA THR A 116 -5.55 -11.08 -3.07
C THR A 116 -6.18 -12.37 -3.60
N GLY A 117 -5.92 -12.73 -4.87
CA GLY A 117 -6.57 -13.87 -5.51
C GLY A 117 -8.08 -13.68 -5.77
N LEU A 118 -8.60 -12.47 -5.53
CA LEU A 118 -9.98 -12.11 -5.89
C LEU A 118 -10.06 -12.00 -7.42
N SER A 119 -10.79 -12.92 -8.04
CA SER A 119 -11.23 -12.75 -9.42
C SER A 119 -12.32 -11.67 -9.44
N PRO A 120 -12.33 -10.73 -10.40
CA PRO A 120 -13.41 -9.77 -10.52
C PRO A 120 -14.74 -10.54 -10.58
N ALA A 121 -15.67 -10.19 -9.69
CA ALA A 121 -17.02 -10.75 -9.74
C ALA A 121 -17.58 -10.50 -11.16
N GLN A 122 -17.93 -11.59 -11.85
CA GLN A 122 -18.52 -11.56 -13.19
C GLN A 122 -19.87 -10.85 -13.19
#